data_AF-A0A934KYI1-F1
#
_entry.id   AF-A0A934KYI1-F1
#
_cell.length_a   1.000
_cell.length_b   1.000
_cell.length_c   1.000
_cell.angle_alpha   90.00
_cell.angle_beta   90.00
_cell.angle_gamma   90.00
#
_symmetry.space_group_name_H-M   'P 1'
#
loop_
_entity.id
_entity.type
_entity.pdbx_description
1 polymer ?
#
loop_
_entity_poly.entity_id
_entity_poly.type
_entity_poly.pdbx_seq_one_letter_code
_entity_poly.pdbx_strand_id
1 'polypeptide(L)'
;MKPHHLLALILTALCLPAFAQNPRPRPVPVVSPEIKDDHSVTFRLKAPNAKEVAVRGQWSKTPLPLTRGDDGVWSASAGVINAGIWEYSFVVDGVAMIDPGNPALKPMREPRTSILHIRGNPPKIWDFEDAPHGTVNLHTYNSKSLGRLRELAVYTPPGYDKSSQSYATLYLQHGAGDNHATWTVHGKAHWIIDNLIAAKKARPMVVVMMDGHA
;
A
#
# COMPACT_ATOMS: atom_id res chain seq x y z
N MET A 1 5.71 -78.02 36.14
CA MET A 1 7.00 -77.29 36.10
C MET A 1 7.44 -77.12 34.64
N LYS A 2 7.28 -75.91 34.10
CA LYS A 2 7.95 -75.43 32.87
C LYS A 2 8.19 -73.92 33.07
N PRO A 3 9.41 -73.39 32.91
CA PRO A 3 9.67 -71.98 33.12
C PRO A 3 9.31 -71.19 31.86
N HIS A 4 8.57 -70.09 32.01
CA HIS A 4 8.40 -69.11 30.94
C HIS A 4 9.58 -68.13 31.02
N HIS A 5 10.47 -68.19 30.02
CA HIS A 5 11.55 -67.21 29.85
C HIS A 5 10.97 -65.93 29.24
N LEU A 6 11.02 -64.82 30.00
CA LEU A 6 10.65 -63.50 29.53
C LEU A 6 11.81 -62.93 28.69
N LEU A 7 11.61 -62.81 27.38
CA LEU A 7 12.58 -62.21 26.47
C LEU A 7 12.42 -60.68 26.50
N ALA A 8 13.35 -59.97 27.15
CA ALA A 8 13.38 -58.51 27.14
C ALA A 8 14.00 -58.01 25.82
N LEU A 9 13.18 -57.42 24.96
CA LEU A 9 13.64 -56.78 23.72
C LEU A 9 14.14 -55.36 24.04
N ILE A 10 15.46 -55.18 24.10
CA ILE A 10 16.07 -53.85 24.26
C ILE A 10 16.06 -53.16 22.89
N LEU A 11 15.18 -52.17 22.74
CA LEU A 11 15.12 -51.33 21.55
C LEU A 11 16.14 -50.18 21.68
N THR A 12 17.33 -50.35 21.12
CA THR A 12 18.30 -49.25 20.99
C THR A 12 17.81 -48.24 19.94
N ALA A 13 17.32 -47.09 20.38
CA ALA A 13 17.02 -45.97 19.51
C ALA A 13 18.32 -45.38 18.94
N LEU A 14 18.58 -45.58 17.64
CA LEU A 14 19.63 -44.86 16.92
C LEU A 14 19.19 -43.39 16.77
N CYS A 15 19.82 -42.50 17.52
CA CYS A 15 19.68 -41.06 17.34
C CYS A 15 20.62 -40.63 16.21
N LEU A 16 20.08 -40.42 15.00
CA LEU A 16 20.84 -39.81 13.91
C LEU A 16 21.02 -38.31 14.22
N PRO A 17 22.23 -37.74 14.12
CA PRO A 17 22.40 -36.31 14.29
C PRO A 17 21.69 -35.57 13.17
N ALA A 18 20.70 -34.74 13.52
CA ALA A 18 20.12 -33.79 12.62
C ALA A 18 21.18 -32.75 12.26
N PHE A 19 21.68 -32.78 11.01
CA PHE A 19 22.49 -31.68 10.49
C PHE A 19 21.61 -30.43 10.43
N ALA A 20 21.85 -29.49 11.35
CA ALA A 20 21.28 -28.16 11.25
C ALA A 20 21.72 -27.54 9.92
N GLN A 21 20.75 -27.19 9.06
CA GLN A 21 21.05 -26.44 7.85
C GLN A 21 21.61 -25.07 8.26
N ASN A 22 22.83 -24.75 7.82
CA ASN A 22 23.37 -23.40 7.99
C ASN A 22 22.35 -22.39 7.44
N PRO A 23 21.99 -21.34 8.18
CA PRO A 23 21.06 -20.33 7.68
C PRO A 23 21.62 -19.75 6.39
N ARG A 24 20.93 -19.98 5.26
CA ARG A 24 21.30 -19.32 4.01
C ARG A 24 21.13 -17.80 4.23
N PRO A 25 22.09 -16.97 3.82
CA PRO A 25 21.91 -15.53 3.87
C PRO A 25 20.63 -15.16 3.13
N ARG A 26 19.70 -14.47 3.80
CA ARG A 26 18.52 -13.94 3.10
C ARG A 26 18.99 -12.89 2.09
N PRO A 27 18.53 -12.94 0.83
CA PRO A 27 18.81 -11.88 -0.11
C PRO A 27 18.36 -10.54 0.48
N VAL A 28 19.22 -9.52 0.40
CA VAL A 28 18.85 -8.16 0.81
C VAL A 28 17.69 -7.71 -0.10
N PRO A 29 16.53 -7.33 0.46
CA PRO A 29 15.41 -6.84 -0.35
C PRO A 29 15.81 -5.61 -1.15
N VAL A 30 15.39 -5.53 -2.40
CA VAL A 30 15.53 -4.31 -3.21
C VAL A 30 14.51 -3.30 -2.70
N VAL A 31 14.99 -2.19 -2.14
CA VAL A 31 14.14 -1.09 -1.67
C VAL A 31 13.79 -0.18 -2.83
N SER A 32 12.50 -0.08 -3.13
CA SER A 32 11.93 0.82 -4.13
C SER A 32 10.50 1.23 -3.78
N PRO A 33 10.14 2.53 -3.87
CA PRO A 33 11.04 3.65 -4.08
C PRO A 33 11.81 3.95 -2.79
N GLU A 34 13.04 4.44 -2.90
CA GLU A 34 13.78 5.02 -1.78
C GLU A 34 13.65 6.54 -1.84
N ILE A 35 13.08 7.14 -0.79
CA ILE A 35 12.89 8.59 -0.64
C ILE A 35 13.93 9.08 0.37
N LYS A 36 14.76 10.05 0.00
CA LYS A 36 15.72 10.70 0.90
C LYS A 36 15.12 11.94 1.57
N ASP A 37 15.82 12.47 2.57
CA ASP A 37 15.39 13.64 3.35
C ASP A 37 15.23 14.92 2.50
N ASP A 38 16.01 15.06 1.42
CA ASP A 38 15.89 16.16 0.45
C ASP A 38 14.77 15.94 -0.58
N HIS A 39 13.95 14.91 -0.39
CA HIS A 39 12.93 14.41 -1.30
C HIS A 39 13.48 13.89 -2.64
N SER A 40 14.78 13.62 -2.74
CA SER A 40 15.29 12.88 -3.89
C SER A 40 14.81 11.43 -3.86
N VAL A 41 14.34 10.92 -5.00
CA VAL A 41 13.74 9.58 -5.09
C VAL A 41 14.54 8.68 -6.02
N THR A 42 14.93 7.52 -5.53
CA THR A 42 15.59 6.47 -6.31
C THR A 42 14.66 5.27 -6.48
N PHE A 43 14.45 4.86 -7.72
CA PHE A 43 13.65 3.68 -8.07
C PHE A 43 14.56 2.51 -8.39
N ARG A 44 14.17 1.30 -7.98
CA ARG A 44 14.93 0.08 -8.22
C ARG A 44 14.04 -1.10 -8.59
N LEU A 45 14.50 -1.92 -9.52
CA LEU A 45 13.78 -3.13 -9.93
C LEU A 45 14.76 -4.27 -10.22
N LYS A 46 14.59 -5.43 -9.59
CA LYS A 46 15.33 -6.64 -9.94
C LYS A 46 14.71 -7.28 -11.19
N ALA A 47 15.37 -7.15 -12.33
CA ALA A 47 14.90 -7.71 -13.60
C ALA A 47 16.11 -8.11 -14.48
N PRO A 48 16.85 -9.18 -14.13
CA PRO A 48 18.14 -9.49 -14.74
C PRO A 48 18.08 -9.76 -16.25
N ASN A 49 16.92 -10.23 -16.73
CA ASN A 49 16.72 -10.59 -18.13
C ASN A 49 16.02 -9.49 -18.96
N ALA A 50 15.64 -8.36 -18.33
CA ALA A 50 15.05 -7.25 -19.06
C ALA A 50 16.08 -6.63 -20.01
N LYS A 51 15.62 -6.08 -21.14
CA LYS A 51 16.45 -5.35 -22.10
C LYS A 51 16.44 -3.86 -21.82
N GLU A 52 15.29 -3.35 -21.40
CA GLU A 52 15.09 -1.95 -21.02
C GLU A 52 14.12 -1.83 -19.86
N VAL A 53 14.39 -0.88 -18.97
CA VAL A 53 13.51 -0.51 -17.88
C VAL A 53 13.45 1.01 -17.79
N ALA A 54 12.25 1.56 -17.65
CA ALA A 54 12.03 2.97 -17.33
C ALA A 54 11.02 3.11 -16.20
N VAL A 55 11.04 4.23 -15.49
CA VAL A 55 10.00 4.63 -14.55
C VAL A 55 9.22 5.81 -15.12
N ARG A 56 7.89 5.69 -15.12
CA ARG A 56 6.96 6.76 -15.51
C ARG A 56 6.20 7.20 -14.25
N GLY A 57 6.27 8.49 -13.93
CA GLY A 57 5.55 9.08 -12.81
C GLY A 57 4.88 10.39 -13.16
N GLN A 58 3.83 10.76 -12.44
CA GLN A 58 3.04 11.99 -12.70
C GLN A 58 3.84 13.30 -12.56
N TRP A 59 5.00 13.27 -11.90
CA TRP A 59 5.88 14.43 -11.74
C TRP A 59 6.64 14.83 -13.03
N SER A 60 6.67 13.98 -14.06
CA SER A 60 7.37 14.23 -15.32
C SER A 60 6.58 13.72 -16.51
N LYS A 61 6.66 14.41 -17.66
CA LYS A 61 6.08 13.95 -18.93
C LYS A 61 6.91 12.84 -19.57
N THR A 62 8.20 12.80 -19.29
CA THR A 62 9.14 11.87 -19.93
C THR A 62 9.46 10.73 -18.95
N PRO A 63 9.27 9.46 -19.34
CA PRO A 63 9.75 8.32 -18.58
C PRO A 63 11.26 8.42 -18.36
N LEU A 64 11.72 8.09 -17.15
CA LEU A 64 13.12 8.09 -16.77
C LEU A 64 13.69 6.69 -17.00
N PRO A 65 14.65 6.50 -17.94
CA PRO A 65 15.31 5.21 -18.12
C PRO A 65 16.12 4.82 -16.89
N LEU A 66 16.13 3.52 -16.57
CA LEU A 66 16.97 2.93 -15.52
C LEU A 66 18.22 2.30 -16.15
N THR A 67 19.29 2.24 -15.37
CA THR A 67 20.54 1.55 -15.72
C THR A 67 20.63 0.23 -14.96
N ARG A 68 20.95 -0.86 -15.65
CA ARG A 68 21.16 -2.19 -15.05
C ARG A 68 22.56 -2.27 -14.44
N GLY A 69 22.66 -2.65 -13.17
CA GLY A 69 23.91 -3.05 -12.52
C GLY A 69 24.27 -4.51 -12.79
N ASP A 70 25.50 -4.90 -12.45
CA ASP A 70 26.00 -6.28 -12.65
C ASP A 70 25.24 -7.33 -11.83
N ASP A 71 24.60 -6.90 -10.75
CA ASP A 71 23.71 -7.73 -9.95
C ASP A 71 22.34 -7.93 -10.63
N GLY A 72 22.04 -7.30 -11.77
CA GLY A 72 20.73 -7.39 -12.43
C GLY A 72 19.64 -6.53 -11.78
N VAL A 73 20.01 -5.59 -10.89
CA VAL A 73 19.12 -4.54 -10.39
C VAL A 73 19.20 -3.33 -11.32
N TRP A 74 18.06 -2.89 -11.82
CA TRP A 74 17.90 -1.65 -12.54
C TRP A 74 17.71 -0.52 -11.54
N SER A 75 18.33 0.65 -11.77
CA SER A 75 18.14 1.82 -10.91
C SER A 75 18.17 3.14 -11.67
N ALA A 76 17.41 4.12 -11.17
CA ALA A 76 17.49 5.52 -11.59
C ALA A 76 17.09 6.43 -10.43
N SER A 77 17.75 7.60 -10.36
CA SER A 77 17.35 8.68 -9.47
C SER A 77 16.57 9.72 -10.26
N ALA A 78 15.35 10.01 -9.83
CA ALA A 78 14.52 11.08 -10.41
C ALA A 78 14.90 12.47 -9.89
N GLY A 79 15.89 12.57 -9.00
CA GLY A 79 16.19 13.80 -8.27
C GLY A 79 15.05 14.17 -7.32
N VAL A 80 15.02 15.44 -6.93
CA VAL A 80 14.03 16.00 -5.99
C VAL A 80 12.64 16.03 -6.63
N ILE A 81 11.66 15.42 -5.97
CA ILE A 81 10.25 15.50 -6.34
C ILE A 81 9.50 16.29 -5.26
N ASN A 82 8.62 17.19 -5.67
CA ASN A 82 7.82 17.98 -4.74
C ASN A 82 6.96 17.09 -3.82
N ALA A 83 6.74 17.55 -2.59
CA ALA A 83 5.81 16.91 -1.67
C ALA A 83 4.43 16.73 -2.30
N GLY A 84 3.83 15.57 -2.11
CA GLY A 84 2.59 15.18 -2.76
C GLY A 84 2.37 13.67 -2.72
N ILE A 85 1.24 13.27 -3.29
CA ILE A 85 0.87 11.87 -3.46
C ILE A 85 0.79 11.64 -4.96
N TRP A 86 1.77 10.91 -5.47
CA TRP A 86 2.00 10.73 -6.90
C TRP A 86 1.70 9.30 -7.31
N GLU A 87 1.27 9.13 -8.54
CA GLU A 87 1.21 7.82 -9.18
C GLU A 87 2.44 7.57 -10.04
N TYR A 88 2.92 6.33 -10.04
CA TYR A 88 3.96 5.89 -10.96
C TYR A 88 3.85 4.39 -11.30
N SER A 89 4.61 3.98 -12.32
CA SER A 89 4.74 2.59 -12.79
C SER A 89 6.12 2.40 -13.42
N PHE A 90 6.61 1.17 -13.44
CA PHE A 90 7.70 0.79 -14.33
C PHE A 90 7.18 0.47 -15.73
N VAL A 91 8.04 0.63 -16.72
CA VAL A 91 7.88 0.11 -18.08
C VAL A 91 9.06 -0.83 -18.31
N VAL A 92 8.80 -2.11 -18.46
CA VAL A 92 9.81 -3.17 -18.65
C VAL A 92 9.56 -3.81 -20.00
N ASP A 93 10.52 -3.67 -20.92
CA ASP A 93 10.42 -4.20 -22.29
C ASP A 93 9.07 -3.85 -22.97
N GLY A 94 8.62 -2.61 -22.81
CA GLY A 94 7.35 -2.10 -23.34
C GLY A 94 6.09 -2.38 -22.51
N VAL A 95 6.19 -3.17 -21.43
CA VAL A 95 5.05 -3.52 -20.57
C VAL A 95 5.03 -2.65 -19.32
N ALA A 96 3.91 -1.97 -19.07
CA ALA A 96 3.70 -1.22 -17.84
C ALA A 96 3.40 -2.16 -16.66
N MET A 97 4.05 -1.94 -15.53
CA MET A 97 3.80 -2.70 -14.30
C MET A 97 3.96 -1.82 -13.05
N ILE A 98 3.27 -2.23 -11.98
CA ILE A 98 3.47 -1.66 -10.64
C ILE A 98 4.89 -1.96 -10.12
N ASP A 99 5.35 -1.17 -9.16
CA ASP A 99 6.59 -1.47 -8.45
C ASP A 99 6.36 -2.61 -7.43
N PRO A 100 6.96 -3.80 -7.63
CA PRO A 100 6.79 -4.92 -6.71
C PRO A 100 7.45 -4.69 -5.34
N GLY A 101 8.38 -3.72 -5.23
CA GLY A 101 8.98 -3.29 -3.97
C GLY A 101 8.11 -2.34 -3.16
N ASN A 102 7.06 -1.77 -3.77
CA ASN A 102 6.17 -0.82 -3.14
C ASN A 102 4.79 -1.41 -2.84
N PRO A 103 4.45 -1.67 -1.55
CA PRO A 103 3.15 -2.21 -1.19
C PRO A 103 2.00 -1.20 -1.38
N ALA A 104 2.30 0.10 -1.53
CA ALA A 104 1.28 1.12 -1.72
C ALA A 104 0.84 1.13 -3.19
N LEU A 105 -0.33 0.54 -3.46
CA LEU A 105 -0.96 0.50 -4.78
C LEU A 105 -2.15 1.45 -4.82
N LYS A 106 -2.37 2.10 -5.97
CA LYS A 106 -3.60 2.88 -6.16
C LYS A 106 -4.78 1.92 -6.31
N PRO A 107 -5.84 2.06 -5.49
CA PRO A 107 -7.06 1.30 -5.70
C PRO A 107 -7.70 1.73 -7.02
N MET A 108 -7.84 0.76 -7.91
CA MET A 108 -8.45 0.88 -9.23
C MET A 108 -9.12 -0.46 -9.54
N ARG A 109 -10.07 -0.47 -10.48
CA ARG A 109 -10.62 -1.74 -11.01
C ARG A 109 -9.54 -2.64 -11.62
N GLU A 110 -8.55 -2.00 -12.25
CA GLU A 110 -7.35 -2.63 -12.80
C GLU A 110 -6.15 -1.86 -12.24
N PRO A 111 -5.52 -2.35 -11.15
CA PRO A 111 -4.36 -1.69 -10.57
C PRO A 111 -3.22 -1.60 -11.57
N ARG A 112 -2.83 -0.36 -11.92
CA ARG A 112 -1.76 -0.08 -12.90
C ARG A 112 -0.63 0.77 -12.34
N THR A 113 -0.85 1.41 -11.19
CA THR A 113 0.10 2.36 -10.61
C THR A 113 0.36 2.09 -9.13
N SER A 114 1.62 2.28 -8.74
CA SER A 114 2.05 2.38 -7.36
C SER A 114 1.95 3.84 -6.89
N ILE A 115 1.79 4.03 -5.59
CA ILE A 115 1.70 5.34 -4.95
C ILE A 115 3.08 5.72 -4.41
N LEU A 116 3.55 6.91 -4.76
CA LEU A 116 4.69 7.58 -4.16
C LEU A 116 4.18 8.74 -3.29
N HIS A 117 4.18 8.56 -1.97
CA HIS A 117 3.81 9.61 -1.02
C HIS A 117 5.08 10.28 -0.48
N ILE A 118 5.31 11.52 -0.91
CA ILE A 118 6.38 12.39 -0.39
C ILE A 118 5.73 13.37 0.59
N ARG A 119 6.07 13.20 1.87
CA ARG A 119 5.57 14.04 2.96
C ARG A 119 6.07 15.48 2.80
N GLY A 120 5.28 16.45 3.23
CA GLY A 120 5.73 17.83 3.34
C GLY A 120 6.63 18.10 4.53
N ASN A 121 7.49 19.11 4.41
CA ASN A 121 8.17 19.73 5.53
C ASN A 121 8.02 21.27 5.44
N PRO A 122 7.12 21.91 6.23
CA PRO A 122 6.23 21.29 7.22
C PRO A 122 5.16 20.39 6.57
N PRO A 123 4.51 19.51 7.36
CA PRO A 123 3.48 18.60 6.86
C PRO A 123 2.36 19.32 6.12
N LYS A 124 1.86 18.70 5.05
CA LYS A 124 0.72 19.19 4.26
C LYS A 124 -0.59 18.66 4.81
N ILE A 125 -1.71 19.22 4.36
CA ILE A 125 -3.04 18.85 4.85
C ILE A 125 -3.38 17.36 4.62
N TRP A 126 -2.77 16.72 3.63
CA TRP A 126 -2.92 15.29 3.32
C TRP A 126 -1.89 14.39 4.00
N ASP A 127 -1.05 14.93 4.87
CA ASP A 127 -0.09 14.16 5.65
C ASP A 127 -0.70 13.76 7.00
N PHE A 128 -0.28 12.60 7.52
CA PHE A 128 -0.64 12.17 8.86
C PHE A 128 -0.01 13.12 9.90
N GLU A 129 -0.81 13.66 10.80
CA GLU A 129 -0.37 14.53 11.89
C GLU A 129 -0.82 13.94 13.23
N ASP A 130 -0.19 14.35 14.32
CA ASP A 130 -0.62 14.00 15.68
C ASP A 130 -1.86 14.83 16.06
N ALA A 131 -3.03 14.35 15.64
CA ALA A 131 -4.33 14.95 15.89
C ALA A 131 -5.37 13.87 16.25
N PRO A 132 -6.53 14.23 16.85
CA PRO A 132 -7.62 13.28 16.98
C PRO A 132 -8.04 12.75 15.61
N HIS A 133 -8.09 11.42 15.46
CA HIS A 133 -8.44 10.77 14.21
C HIS A 133 -9.84 10.17 14.23
N GLY A 134 -10.54 10.31 13.11
CA GLY A 134 -11.77 9.61 12.83
C GLY A 134 -11.56 8.13 12.50
N THR A 135 -12.65 7.44 12.19
CA THR A 135 -12.62 6.02 11.79
C THR A 135 -13.10 5.88 10.36
N VAL A 136 -12.41 5.06 9.56
CA VAL A 136 -12.87 4.64 8.23
C VAL A 136 -13.40 3.23 8.34
N ASN A 137 -14.71 3.05 8.15
CA ASN A 137 -15.38 1.76 8.09
C ASN A 137 -15.63 1.35 6.64
N LEU A 138 -15.28 0.11 6.29
CA LEU A 138 -15.61 -0.49 5.00
C LEU A 138 -16.93 -1.27 5.12
N HIS A 139 -17.85 -1.04 4.21
CA HIS A 139 -19.16 -1.69 4.19
C HIS A 139 -19.40 -2.37 2.85
N THR A 140 -19.98 -3.57 2.91
CA THR A 140 -20.54 -4.28 1.76
C THR A 140 -22.06 -4.35 1.90
N TYR A 141 -22.81 -4.10 0.83
CA TYR A 141 -24.27 -4.14 0.83
C TYR A 141 -24.83 -4.71 -0.47
N ASN A 142 -26.02 -5.31 -0.40
CA ASN A 142 -26.74 -5.77 -1.58
C ASN A 142 -27.52 -4.61 -2.21
N SER A 143 -27.18 -4.23 -3.45
CA SER A 143 -27.92 -3.21 -4.19
C SER A 143 -29.12 -3.82 -4.91
N LYS A 144 -30.32 -3.46 -4.48
CA LYS A 144 -31.57 -3.90 -5.12
C LYS A 144 -31.69 -3.41 -6.56
N SER A 145 -31.28 -2.18 -6.84
CA SER A 145 -31.40 -1.58 -8.18
C SER A 145 -30.41 -2.18 -9.19
N LEU A 146 -29.24 -2.65 -8.73
CA LEU A 146 -28.21 -3.24 -9.59
C LEU A 146 -28.18 -4.78 -9.53
N GLY A 147 -28.93 -5.39 -8.61
CA GLY A 147 -28.96 -6.84 -8.43
C GLY A 147 -27.62 -7.46 -8.01
N ARG A 148 -26.72 -6.70 -7.37
CA ARG A 148 -25.37 -7.16 -6.99
C ARG A 148 -24.85 -6.53 -5.71
N LEU A 149 -23.83 -7.17 -5.12
CA LEU A 149 -23.07 -6.61 -4.01
C LEU A 149 -22.32 -5.35 -4.44
N ARG A 150 -22.24 -4.40 -3.53
CA ARG A 150 -21.49 -3.15 -3.68
C ARG A 150 -20.73 -2.84 -2.40
N GLU A 151 -19.72 -2.00 -2.54
CA GLU A 151 -18.87 -1.57 -1.44
C GLU A 151 -18.86 -0.05 -1.32
N LEU A 152 -18.68 0.43 -0.09
CA LEU A 152 -18.44 1.84 0.23
C LEU A 152 -17.57 1.95 1.48
N ALA A 153 -16.81 3.03 1.57
CA ALA A 153 -16.11 3.42 2.79
C ALA A 153 -16.83 4.60 3.45
N VAL A 154 -16.99 4.57 4.78
CA VAL A 154 -17.57 5.64 5.58
C VAL A 154 -16.52 6.14 6.57
N TYR A 155 -16.16 7.41 6.45
CA TYR A 155 -15.41 8.11 7.49
C TYR A 155 -16.37 8.72 8.51
N THR A 156 -16.12 8.49 9.79
CA THR A 156 -16.76 9.16 10.93
C THR A 156 -15.74 10.00 11.69
N PRO A 157 -16.10 11.21 12.15
CA PRO A 157 -15.14 12.13 12.77
C PRO A 157 -14.70 11.66 14.17
N PRO A 158 -13.60 12.21 14.71
CA PRO A 158 -13.14 11.89 16.06
C PRO A 158 -14.27 12.04 17.10
N GLY A 159 -14.45 11.01 17.95
CA GLY A 159 -15.45 11.02 19.01
C GLY A 159 -16.88 10.66 18.59
N TYR A 160 -17.12 10.31 17.32
CA TYR A 160 -18.44 9.96 16.78
C TYR A 160 -19.20 8.95 17.64
N ASP A 161 -18.59 7.81 18.00
CA ASP A 161 -19.26 6.72 18.73
C ASP A 161 -19.64 7.07 20.18
N LYS A 162 -19.11 8.18 20.72
CA LYS A 162 -19.37 8.65 22.09
C LYS A 162 -20.36 9.81 22.12
N SER A 163 -20.89 10.21 20.97
CA SER A 163 -21.72 11.38 20.80
C SER A 163 -23.14 11.00 20.36
N SER A 164 -24.12 11.76 20.83
CA SER A 164 -25.50 11.70 20.29
C SER A 164 -25.77 12.79 19.24
N GLN A 165 -24.73 13.52 18.81
CA GLN A 165 -24.84 14.59 17.82
C GLN A 165 -25.16 14.03 16.43
N SER A 166 -26.04 14.72 15.70
CA SER A 166 -26.21 14.50 14.27
C SER A 166 -25.15 15.25 13.47
N TYR A 167 -24.56 14.58 12.48
CA TYR A 167 -23.50 15.12 11.64
C TYR A 167 -23.99 15.38 10.22
N ALA A 168 -23.53 16.46 9.61
CA ALA A 168 -23.68 16.64 8.16
C ALA A 168 -22.97 15.48 7.43
N THR A 169 -23.49 15.08 6.28
CA THR A 169 -22.93 13.99 5.47
C THR A 169 -22.49 14.50 4.11
N LEU A 170 -21.24 14.23 3.75
CA LEU A 170 -20.68 14.46 2.42
C LEU A 170 -20.61 13.13 1.66
N TYR A 171 -21.22 13.08 0.47
CA TYR A 171 -21.04 11.98 -0.47
C TYR A 171 -19.94 12.34 -1.46
N LEU A 172 -18.85 11.58 -1.48
CA LEU A 172 -17.64 11.89 -2.21
C LEU A 172 -17.36 10.81 -3.26
N GLN A 173 -17.44 11.17 -4.54
CA GLN A 173 -17.30 10.23 -5.65
C GLN A 173 -15.90 10.23 -6.27
N HIS A 174 -15.42 9.06 -6.70
CA HIS A 174 -14.17 8.92 -7.44
C HIS A 174 -14.35 9.15 -8.96
N GLY A 175 -13.22 9.26 -9.66
CA GLY A 175 -13.15 9.41 -11.12
C GLY A 175 -13.20 8.08 -11.89
N ALA A 176 -13.08 8.12 -13.21
CA ALA A 176 -13.16 6.92 -14.05
C ALA A 176 -12.03 5.91 -13.74
N GLY A 177 -12.39 4.64 -13.57
CA GLY A 177 -11.45 3.53 -13.37
C GLY A 177 -11.06 3.26 -11.91
N ASP A 178 -11.42 4.17 -11.01
CA ASP A 178 -11.19 4.08 -9.56
C ASP A 178 -12.30 3.29 -8.86
N ASN A 179 -12.22 3.19 -7.53
CA ASN A 179 -13.24 2.54 -6.71
C ASN A 179 -13.40 3.24 -5.35
N HIS A 180 -14.26 2.68 -4.49
CA HIS A 180 -14.60 3.24 -3.16
C HIS A 180 -13.39 3.53 -2.27
N ALA A 181 -12.28 2.79 -2.40
CA ALA A 181 -11.09 2.91 -1.57
C ALA A 181 -10.14 4.02 -2.03
N THR A 182 -10.31 4.57 -3.24
CA THR A 182 -9.33 5.52 -3.81
C THR A 182 -9.23 6.80 -2.97
N TRP A 183 -10.34 7.31 -2.44
CA TRP A 183 -10.35 8.53 -1.61
C TRP A 183 -9.64 8.37 -0.28
N THR A 184 -9.61 7.17 0.30
CA THR A 184 -8.90 6.91 1.55
C THR A 184 -7.43 6.60 1.29
N VAL A 185 -7.12 5.71 0.34
CA VAL A 185 -5.76 5.22 0.11
C VAL A 185 -4.90 6.24 -0.62
N HIS A 186 -5.37 6.77 -1.75
CA HIS A 186 -4.64 7.74 -2.59
C HIS A 186 -5.02 9.18 -2.22
N GLY A 187 -6.31 9.48 -2.10
CA GLY A 187 -6.79 10.84 -1.84
C GLY A 187 -6.59 11.34 -0.41
N LYS A 188 -6.28 10.45 0.54
CA LYS A 188 -6.11 10.74 1.98
C LYS A 188 -7.23 11.59 2.59
N ALA A 189 -8.48 11.40 2.12
CA ALA A 189 -9.62 12.20 2.55
C ALA A 189 -9.78 12.20 4.08
N HIS A 190 -9.64 11.04 4.72
CA HIS A 190 -9.67 10.90 6.18
C HIS A 190 -8.65 11.79 6.90
N TRP A 191 -7.36 11.77 6.52
CA TRP A 191 -6.35 12.66 7.11
C TRP A 191 -6.62 14.14 6.83
N ILE A 192 -7.05 14.47 5.61
CA ILE A 192 -7.42 15.84 5.26
C ILE A 192 -8.54 16.35 6.17
N ILE A 193 -9.58 15.54 6.37
CA ILE A 193 -10.73 15.92 7.19
C ILE A 193 -10.35 16.00 8.67
N ASP A 194 -9.57 15.05 9.19
CA ASP A 194 -9.03 15.10 10.55
C ASP A 194 -8.27 16.41 10.79
N ASN A 195 -7.33 16.73 9.91
CA ASN A 195 -6.50 17.92 10.01
C ASN A 195 -7.32 19.21 9.90
N LEU A 196 -8.34 19.24 9.02
CA LEU A 196 -9.25 20.39 8.90
C LEU A 196 -10.14 20.55 10.14
N ILE A 197 -10.61 19.46 10.74
CA ILE A 197 -11.40 19.49 11.99
C ILE A 197 -10.53 19.99 13.15
N ALA A 198 -9.32 19.43 13.31
CA ALA A 198 -8.38 19.83 14.35
C ALA A 198 -8.00 21.32 14.24
N ALA A 199 -7.80 21.81 13.01
CA ALA A 199 -7.54 23.22 12.72
C ALA A 199 -8.80 24.12 12.78
N LYS A 200 -9.98 23.57 13.11
CA LYS A 200 -11.29 24.28 13.12
C LYS A 200 -11.66 24.93 11.78
N LYS A 201 -11.13 24.40 10.68
CA LYS A 201 -11.42 24.83 9.30
C LYS A 201 -12.56 24.03 8.66
N ALA A 202 -12.91 22.88 9.22
CA ALA A 202 -14.10 22.11 8.86
C ALA A 202 -14.89 21.73 10.13
N ARG A 203 -16.21 21.65 10.00
CA ARG A 203 -17.06 21.05 11.05
C ARG A 203 -16.94 19.53 10.99
N PRO A 204 -17.00 18.80 12.12
CA PRO A 204 -17.15 17.35 12.12
C PRO A 204 -18.28 16.90 11.19
N MET A 205 -18.00 15.93 10.33
CA MET A 205 -18.93 15.42 9.33
C MET A 205 -18.68 13.95 9.05
N VAL A 206 -19.71 13.24 8.60
CA VAL A 206 -19.58 11.90 8.02
C VAL A 206 -19.24 12.03 6.54
N VAL A 207 -18.32 11.22 6.03
CA VAL A 207 -17.99 11.19 4.60
C VAL A 207 -18.19 9.79 4.05
N VAL A 208 -19.08 9.67 3.06
CA VAL A 208 -19.42 8.42 2.38
C VAL A 208 -18.74 8.39 1.02
N MET A 209 -17.85 7.42 0.83
CA MET A 209 -17.06 7.20 -0.38
C MET A 209 -17.52 5.90 -1.03
N MET A 210 -18.30 6.01 -2.09
CA MET A 210 -18.94 4.87 -2.75
C MET A 210 -18.15 4.39 -3.97
N ASP A 211 -18.40 3.17 -4.41
CA ASP A 211 -18.10 2.79 -5.78
C ASP A 211 -19.15 3.45 -6.70
N GLY A 212 -18.71 4.18 -7.72
CA GLY A 212 -19.58 4.88 -8.68
C GLY A 212 -19.96 4.05 -9.90
N HIS A 213 -19.37 2.87 -10.09
CA HIS A 213 -19.63 2.03 -11.25
C HIS A 213 -20.93 1.24 -11.06
N ALA A 214 -21.97 1.63 -11.83
CA ALA A 214 -23.26 0.96 -11.87
C ALA A 214 -23.19 -0.42 -12.51
#